data_AF-A0A368E3R5-F1
#
_entry.id   AF-A0A368E3R5-F1
#
_cell.length_a   1.000
_cell.length_b   1.000
_cell.length_c   1.000
_cell.angle_alpha   90.00
_cell.angle_beta   90.00
_cell.angle_gamma   90.00
#
_symmetry.space_group_name_H-M   'P 1'
#
loop_
_entity.id
_entity.type
_entity.pdbx_description
1 polymer ?
#
loop_
_entity_poly.entity_id
_entity_poly.type
_entity_poly.pdbx_seq_one_letter_code
_entity_poly.pdbx_strand_id
1 'polypeptide(L)'
;MLGSSSSTLLPQPQGMGMIMELIFFAIMLCFAMLHVVLAVNVIRIRRRQKIAIGDQGHHELARAMRVQANFLEQSLFAIVMLIFLFMQGGVLVANILSVLLLMGRVCHAYGMSQTSEDFRFRVAGMMISFGVTITTPIFLFLQLV
;
A
#
# COMPACT_ATOMS: atom_id res chain seq x y z
N MET A 1 17.54 -39.22 32.31
CA MET A 1 16.95 -37.86 32.36
C MET A 1 17.30 -37.14 31.07
N LEU A 2 16.44 -37.20 30.06
CA LEU A 2 16.53 -36.36 28.86
C LEU A 2 15.14 -35.77 28.66
N GLY A 3 15.02 -34.47 28.97
CA GLY A 3 13.79 -33.72 28.84
C GLY A 3 13.41 -33.59 27.37
N SER A 4 12.22 -34.06 27.03
CA SER A 4 11.57 -33.75 25.77
C SER A 4 11.21 -32.27 25.77
N SER A 5 11.99 -31.46 25.05
CA SER A 5 11.61 -30.12 24.65
C SER A 5 10.42 -30.23 23.69
N SER A 6 9.23 -30.23 24.27
CA SER A 6 7.97 -30.01 23.56
C SER A 6 7.99 -28.59 23.02
N SER A 7 8.66 -28.39 21.87
CA SER A 7 8.44 -27.20 21.06
C SER A 7 6.97 -27.23 20.65
N THR A 8 6.17 -26.45 21.36
CA THR A 8 4.84 -26.00 20.93
C THR A 8 5.02 -25.27 19.60
N LEU A 9 5.13 -26.05 18.52
CA LEU A 9 4.95 -25.60 17.16
C LEU A 9 3.51 -25.07 17.11
N LEU A 10 3.36 -23.75 17.10
CA LEU A 10 2.10 -23.13 16.71
C LEU A 10 1.65 -23.84 15.43
N PRO A 11 0.43 -24.38 15.39
CA PRO A 11 -0.04 -25.10 14.22
C PRO A 11 0.12 -24.18 13.01
N GLN A 12 1.01 -24.58 12.10
CA GLN A 12 1.21 -23.84 10.86
C GLN A 12 -0.14 -23.78 10.15
N PRO A 13 -0.55 -22.63 9.60
CA PRO A 13 -1.79 -22.52 8.86
C PRO A 13 -1.77 -23.52 7.70
N GLN A 14 -2.62 -24.53 7.73
CA GLN A 14 -2.74 -25.56 6.69
C GLN A 14 -4.00 -25.32 5.85
N GLY A 15 -3.90 -25.47 4.53
CA GLY A 15 -5.03 -25.28 3.61
C GLY A 15 -5.36 -23.80 3.31
N MET A 16 -6.62 -23.40 3.47
CA MET A 16 -7.13 -22.07 3.09
C MET A 16 -6.41 -20.91 3.80
N GLY A 17 -5.96 -21.09 5.05
CA GLY A 17 -5.23 -20.07 5.80
C GLY A 17 -3.94 -19.63 5.10
N MET A 18 -3.13 -20.59 4.66
CA MET A 18 -1.88 -20.33 3.94
C MET A 18 -2.09 -19.56 2.63
N ILE A 19 -3.17 -19.85 1.91
CA ILE A 19 -3.52 -19.14 0.67
C ILE A 19 -3.84 -17.68 0.96
N MET A 20 -4.61 -17.40 2.01
CA MET A 20 -4.99 -16.02 2.37
C MET A 20 -3.79 -15.18 2.85
N GLU A 21 -2.82 -15.80 3.53
CA GLU A 21 -1.56 -15.15 3.90
C GLU A 21 -0.72 -14.83 2.65
N LEU A 22 -0.59 -15.78 1.73
CA LEU A 22 0.12 -15.59 0.48
C LEU A 22 -0.49 -14.45 -0.35
N ILE A 23 -1.83 -14.36 -0.42
CA ILE A 23 -2.53 -13.26 -1.11
C ILE A 23 -2.15 -11.92 -0.47
N PHE A 24 -2.19 -11.82 0.86
CA PHE A 24 -1.84 -10.59 1.55
C PHE A 24 -0.40 -10.14 1.24
N PHE A 25 0.56 -11.06 1.29
CA PHE A 25 1.95 -10.77 0.94
C PHE A 25 2.13 -10.41 -0.54
N ALA A 26 1.40 -11.05 -1.45
CA ALA A 26 1.41 -10.68 -2.86
C ALA A 26 0.88 -9.26 -3.09
N ILE A 27 -0.14 -8.84 -2.35
CA ILE A 27 -0.65 -7.45 -2.41
C ILE A 27 0.38 -6.46 -1.86
N MET A 28 1.07 -6.79 -0.76
CA MET A 28 2.17 -5.96 -0.23
C MET A 28 3.32 -5.82 -1.24
N LEU A 29 3.66 -6.90 -1.95
CA LEU A 29 4.63 -6.87 -3.04
C LEU A 29 4.19 -5.91 -4.15
N CYS A 30 2.91 -5.93 -4.54
CA CYS A 30 2.37 -5.00 -5.54
C CYS A 30 2.52 -3.53 -5.11
N PHE A 31 2.27 -3.20 -3.83
CA PHE A 31 2.51 -1.84 -3.32
C PHE A 31 3.98 -1.43 -3.40
N ALA A 32 4.88 -2.33 -3.03
CA ALA A 32 6.32 -2.09 -3.13
C ALA A 32 6.77 -1.85 -4.58
N MET A 33 6.29 -2.69 -5.52
CA MET A 33 6.58 -2.55 -6.94
C MET A 33 6.03 -1.23 -7.50
N LEU A 34 4.81 -0.84 -7.13
CA LEU A 34 4.23 0.44 -7.54
C LEU A 34 5.05 1.63 -7.02
N HIS A 35 5.52 1.57 -5.76
CA HIS A 35 6.43 2.58 -5.22
C HIS A 35 7.72 2.70 -6.04
N VAL A 36 8.35 1.56 -6.36
CA VAL A 36 9.59 1.52 -7.15
C VAL A 36 9.37 2.13 -8.54
N VAL A 37 8.25 1.82 -9.20
CA VAL A 37 7.91 2.41 -10.51
C VAL A 37 7.81 3.94 -10.42
N LEU A 38 7.13 4.47 -9.40
CA LEU A 38 7.02 5.92 -9.18
C LEU A 38 8.38 6.56 -8.89
N ALA A 39 9.20 5.92 -8.06
CA ALA A 39 10.56 6.38 -7.75
C ALA A 39 11.46 6.40 -8.99
N VAL A 40 11.44 5.33 -9.80
CA VAL A 40 12.18 5.25 -11.06
C VAL A 40 11.74 6.34 -12.03
N ASN A 41 10.44 6.66 -12.09
CA ASN A 41 9.96 7.76 -12.93
C ASN A 41 10.55 9.11 -12.50
N VAL A 42 10.59 9.40 -11.20
CA VAL A 42 11.25 10.62 -10.66
C VAL A 42 12.73 10.63 -11.01
N ILE A 43 13.46 9.53 -10.78
CA ILE A 43 14.89 9.42 -11.10
C ILE A 43 15.14 9.66 -12.59
N ARG A 44 14.32 9.07 -13.46
CA ARG A 44 14.43 9.23 -14.92
C ARG A 44 14.27 10.69 -15.34
N ILE A 45 13.26 11.38 -14.80
CA ILE A 45 13.02 12.80 -15.11
C ILE A 45 14.16 13.67 -14.56
N ARG A 46 14.64 13.42 -13.33
CA ARG A 46 15.80 14.13 -12.75
C ARG A 46 17.04 14.02 -13.62
N ARG A 47 17.36 12.81 -14.09
CA ARG A 47 18.51 12.57 -14.97
C ARG A 47 18.36 13.30 -16.30
N ARG A 48 17.17 13.29 -16.90
CA ARG A 48 16.89 14.00 -18.16
C ARG A 48 17.03 15.51 -18.02
N GLN A 49 16.50 16.08 -16.94
CA GLN A 49 16.56 17.53 -16.68
C GLN A 49 17.87 17.98 -16.02
N LYS A 50 18.76 17.05 -15.64
CA LYS A 50 20.02 17.30 -14.92
C LYS A 50 19.84 18.06 -13.59
N ILE A 51 18.77 17.74 -12.86
CA ILE A 51 18.40 18.40 -11.60
C ILE A 51 18.74 17.51 -10.41
N ALA A 52 19.66 17.96 -9.57
CA ALA A 52 20.06 17.25 -8.35
C ALA A 52 19.05 17.39 -7.20
N ILE A 53 18.61 18.62 -6.89
CA ILE A 53 17.76 18.93 -5.73
C ILE A 53 16.57 19.79 -6.18
N GLY A 54 15.41 19.57 -5.57
CA GLY A 54 14.17 20.28 -5.90
C GLY A 54 13.63 19.91 -7.29
N ASP A 55 12.86 20.82 -7.88
CA ASP A 55 12.30 20.70 -9.24
C ASP A 55 12.79 21.78 -10.22
N GLN A 56 13.49 22.82 -9.74
CA GLN A 56 13.99 23.97 -10.54
C GLN A 56 12.95 24.58 -11.49
N GLY A 57 11.66 24.59 -11.12
CA GLY A 57 10.58 25.13 -11.96
C GLY A 57 10.11 24.17 -13.06
N HIS A 58 10.64 22.95 -13.15
CA HIS A 58 10.16 21.95 -14.09
C HIS A 58 8.90 21.26 -13.57
N HIS A 59 7.74 21.71 -14.06
CA HIS A 59 6.42 21.19 -13.69
C HIS A 59 6.30 19.65 -13.77
N GLU A 60 6.94 19.02 -14.76
CA GLU A 60 6.91 17.55 -14.90
C GLU A 60 7.60 16.84 -13.72
N LEU A 61 8.75 17.35 -13.28
CA LEU A 61 9.48 16.80 -12.14
C LEU A 61 8.71 17.05 -10.84
N ALA A 62 8.17 18.26 -10.66
CA ALA A 62 7.35 18.61 -9.51
C ALA A 62 6.13 17.69 -9.39
N ARG A 63 5.43 17.43 -10.50
CA ARG A 63 4.28 16.52 -10.56
C ARG A 63 4.69 15.09 -10.20
N ALA A 64 5.75 14.56 -10.80
CA ALA A 64 6.23 13.21 -10.52
C ALA A 64 6.63 13.03 -9.05
N MET A 65 7.31 14.02 -8.46
CA MET A 65 7.65 14.04 -7.03
C MET A 65 6.39 14.03 -6.15
N ARG A 66 5.37 14.85 -6.47
CA ARG A 66 4.10 14.86 -5.72
C ARG A 66 3.33 13.55 -5.84
N VAL A 67 3.34 12.89 -7.00
CA VAL A 67 2.72 11.57 -7.16
C VAL A 67 3.41 10.54 -6.25
N GLN A 68 4.74 10.51 -6.24
CA GLN A 68 5.52 9.61 -5.37
C GLN A 68 5.31 9.92 -3.87
N ALA A 69 5.35 11.21 -3.49
CA ALA A 69 5.14 11.64 -2.11
C ALA A 69 3.73 11.31 -1.61
N ASN A 70 2.69 11.67 -2.38
CA ASN A 70 1.31 11.33 -2.06
C ASN A 70 1.12 9.82 -1.93
N PHE A 71 1.80 9.03 -2.77
CA PHE A 71 1.78 7.57 -2.68
C PHE A 71 2.30 7.11 -1.31
N LEU A 72 3.48 7.57 -0.90
CA LEU A 72 4.06 7.21 0.39
C LEU A 72 3.21 7.69 1.57
N GLU A 73 2.87 8.97 1.60
CA GLU A 73 2.17 9.61 2.72
C GLU A 73 0.86 8.90 3.07
N GLN A 74 0.03 8.61 2.06
CA GLN A 74 -1.28 8.01 2.32
C GLN A 74 -1.27 6.49 2.32
N SER A 75 -0.37 5.83 1.58
CA SER A 75 -0.35 4.35 1.56
C SER A 75 0.36 3.77 2.75
N LEU A 76 1.49 4.36 3.18
CA LEU A 76 2.33 3.74 4.19
C LEU A 76 1.59 3.60 5.52
N PHE A 77 0.87 4.64 5.94
CA PHE A 77 0.06 4.60 7.15
C PHE A 77 -1.03 3.52 7.08
N ALA A 78 -1.77 3.44 5.97
CA ALA A 78 -2.79 2.42 5.76
C ALA A 78 -2.22 1.00 5.74
N ILE A 79 -1.07 0.80 5.07
CA ILE A 79 -0.36 -0.48 4.99
C ILE A 79 0.06 -0.95 6.39
N VAL A 80 0.61 -0.07 7.23
CA VAL A 80 1.00 -0.41 8.60
C VAL A 80 -0.22 -0.86 9.42
N MET A 81 -1.35 -0.16 9.31
CA MET A 81 -2.57 -0.55 9.99
C MET A 81 -3.12 -1.90 9.49
N LEU A 82 -3.03 -2.16 8.18
CA LEU A 82 -3.44 -3.44 7.59
C LEU A 82 -2.56 -4.60 8.07
N ILE A 83 -1.26 -4.37 8.23
CA ILE A 83 -0.34 -5.36 8.80
C ILE A 83 -0.73 -5.70 10.23
N PHE A 84 -1.05 -4.70 11.07
CA PHE A 84 -1.52 -4.97 12.43
C PHE A 84 -2.85 -5.75 12.45
N LEU A 85 -3.80 -5.37 11.59
CA LEU A 85 -5.07 -6.09 11.46
C LEU A 85 -4.85 -7.55 11.01
N PHE A 86 -3.92 -7.78 10.09
CA PHE A 86 -3.53 -9.11 9.65
C PHE A 86 -2.92 -9.93 10.79
N MET A 87 -2.00 -9.34 11.56
CA MET A 87 -1.32 -10.00 12.68
C MET A 87 -2.27 -10.37 13.84
N GLN A 88 -3.37 -9.64 14.01
CA GLN A 88 -4.41 -9.96 15.00
C GLN A 88 -5.41 -11.03 14.54
N GLY A 89 -5.21 -11.65 13.37
CA GLY A 89 -6.09 -12.70 12.86
C GLY A 89 -7.23 -12.17 11.98
N GLY A 90 -7.29 -10.86 11.70
CA GLY A 90 -8.21 -10.23 10.75
C GLY A 90 -7.89 -10.51 9.28
N VAL A 91 -7.40 -11.70 8.94
CA VAL A 91 -6.80 -12.03 7.63
C VAL A 91 -7.75 -11.76 6.46
N LEU A 92 -9.02 -12.15 6.56
CA LEU A 92 -10.01 -11.93 5.49
C LEU A 92 -10.26 -10.43 5.26
N VAL A 93 -10.48 -9.68 6.34
CA VAL A 93 -10.76 -8.25 6.29
C VAL A 93 -9.52 -7.48 5.79
N ALA A 94 -8.34 -7.85 6.26
CA ALA A 94 -7.07 -7.27 5.81
C ALA A 94 -6.85 -7.51 4.31
N ASN A 95 -7.14 -8.70 3.79
CA ASN A 95 -7.08 -8.98 2.36
C ASN A 95 -8.05 -8.10 1.55
N ILE A 96 -9.33 -8.04 1.94
CA ILE A 96 -10.33 -7.23 1.24
C ILE A 96 -9.93 -5.75 1.23
N LEU A 97 -9.56 -5.21 2.40
CA LEU A 97 -9.18 -3.80 2.53
C LEU A 97 -7.87 -3.48 1.79
N SER A 98 -6.90 -4.41 1.75
CA SER A 98 -5.65 -4.23 1.02
C SER A 98 -5.84 -4.24 -0.51
N VAL A 99 -6.73 -5.08 -1.04
CA VAL A 99 -7.14 -5.05 -2.47
C VAL A 99 -7.81 -3.72 -2.79
N LEU A 100 -8.76 -3.30 -1.95
CA LEU A 100 -9.51 -2.06 -2.15
C LEU A 100 -8.57 -0.84 -2.14
N LEU A 101 -7.63 -0.80 -1.18
CA LEU A 101 -6.60 0.22 -1.14
C LEU A 101 -5.75 0.19 -2.41
N LEU A 102 -5.25 -0.97 -2.84
CA LEU A 102 -4.41 -1.10 -4.03
C LEU A 102 -5.12 -0.58 -5.28
N MET A 103 -6.39 -0.96 -5.47
CA MET A 103 -7.23 -0.46 -6.56
C MET A 103 -7.37 1.07 -6.51
N GLY A 104 -7.68 1.62 -5.34
CA GLY A 104 -7.77 3.07 -5.14
C GLY A 104 -6.47 3.80 -5.52
N ARG A 105 -5.31 3.22 -5.21
CA ARG A 105 -4.00 3.81 -5.55
C ARG A 105 -3.64 3.70 -7.02
N VAL A 106 -3.94 2.57 -7.66
CA VAL A 106 -3.74 2.41 -9.11
C VAL A 106 -4.63 3.40 -9.87
N CYS A 107 -5.91 3.52 -9.50
CA CYS A 107 -6.83 4.49 -10.09
C CYS A 107 -6.35 5.95 -9.88
N HIS A 108 -5.88 6.29 -8.67
CA HIS A 108 -5.38 7.63 -8.38
C HIS A 108 -4.08 7.95 -9.14
N ALA A 109 -3.14 7.01 -9.19
CA ALA A 109 -1.90 7.15 -9.93
C ALA A 109 -2.14 7.26 -11.45
N TYR A 110 -3.10 6.50 -11.98
CA TYR A 110 -3.54 6.59 -13.37
C TYR A 110 -4.22 7.92 -13.69
N GLY A 111 -5.11 8.41 -12.80
CA GLY A 111 -5.75 9.72 -12.96
C GLY A 111 -4.75 10.89 -12.94
N MET A 112 -3.67 10.77 -12.17
CA MET A 112 -2.60 11.79 -12.10
C MET A 112 -1.51 11.63 -13.18
N SER A 113 -1.48 10.55 -13.96
CA SER A 113 -0.48 10.38 -15.02
C SER A 113 -0.93 10.90 -16.39
N GLN A 114 -2.22 11.22 -16.57
CA GLN A 114 -2.75 11.78 -17.82
C GLN A 114 -2.55 13.31 -17.92
N THR A 115 -2.37 13.81 -19.14
CA THR A 115 -2.16 15.24 -19.45
C THR A 115 -3.46 16.05 -19.36
N SER A 116 -4.60 15.46 -19.69
CA SER A 116 -5.94 15.93 -19.33
C SER A 116 -6.36 15.22 -18.04
N GLU A 117 -6.13 15.85 -16.89
CA GLU A 117 -6.52 15.27 -15.60
C GLU A 117 -8.03 15.04 -15.55
N ASP A 118 -8.46 13.78 -15.62
CA ASP A 118 -9.84 13.46 -15.32
C ASP A 118 -10.00 13.39 -13.78
N PHE A 119 -10.46 14.51 -13.24
CA PHE A 119 -10.59 14.78 -11.81
C PHE A 119 -11.40 13.69 -11.06
N ARG A 120 -12.27 12.97 -11.78
CA ARG A 120 -13.13 11.92 -11.22
C ARG A 120 -12.32 10.74 -10.68
N PHE A 121 -11.28 10.30 -11.39
CA PHE A 121 -10.43 9.19 -10.93
C PHE A 121 -9.57 9.58 -9.72
N ARG A 122 -9.19 10.85 -9.63
CA ARG A 122 -8.45 11.40 -8.49
C ARG A 122 -9.31 11.37 -7.22
N VAL A 123 -10.55 11.83 -7.31
CA VAL A 123 -11.50 11.86 -6.18
C VAL A 123 -11.91 10.45 -5.78
N ALA A 124 -12.26 9.58 -6.73
CA ALA A 124 -12.65 8.20 -6.43
C ALA A 124 -11.52 7.43 -5.73
N GLY A 125 -10.29 7.51 -6.26
CA GLY A 125 -9.13 6.87 -5.64
C GLY A 125 -8.79 7.44 -4.26
N MET A 126 -9.02 8.74 -4.05
CA MET A 126 -8.86 9.39 -2.74
C MET A 126 -9.91 8.87 -1.75
N MET A 127 -11.20 8.90 -2.09
CA MET A 127 -12.28 8.44 -1.21
C MET A 127 -12.08 6.99 -0.78
N ILE A 128 -11.68 6.12 -1.71
CA ILE A 128 -11.38 4.71 -1.42
C ILE A 128 -10.21 4.60 -0.44
N SER A 129 -9.11 5.32 -0.71
CA SER A 129 -7.92 5.25 0.15
C SER A 129 -8.22 5.75 1.56
N PHE A 130 -8.89 6.89 1.69
CA PHE A 130 -9.28 7.45 2.99
C PHE A 130 -10.28 6.56 3.72
N GLY A 131 -11.25 5.98 3.01
CA GLY A 131 -12.18 5.01 3.56
C GLY A 131 -11.44 3.85 4.21
N VAL A 132 -10.52 3.20 3.48
CA VAL A 132 -9.72 2.09 4.03
C VAL A 132 -8.88 2.54 5.23
N THR A 133 -8.22 3.69 5.15
CA THR A 133 -7.39 4.21 6.24
C THR A 133 -8.19 4.46 7.52
N ILE A 134 -9.45 4.86 7.42
CA ILE A 134 -10.33 5.10 8.58
C ILE A 134 -10.94 3.78 9.08
N THR A 135 -11.38 2.90 8.19
CA THR A 135 -12.05 1.66 8.60
C THR A 135 -11.07 0.65 9.22
N THR A 136 -9.83 0.59 8.75
CA THR A 136 -8.83 -0.36 9.25
C THR A 136 -8.59 -0.26 10.76
N PRO A 137 -8.30 0.92 11.35
CA PRO A 137 -8.12 1.05 12.80
C PRO A 137 -9.42 0.78 13.59
N ILE A 138 -10.60 1.03 13.02
CA ILE A 138 -11.89 0.68 13.66
C ILE A 138 -12.01 -0.84 13.77
N PHE A 139 -11.77 -1.58 12.69
CA PHE A 139 -11.79 -3.04 12.73
C PHE A 139 -10.73 -3.61 13.67
N LEU A 140 -9.53 -3.02 13.68
CA LEU A 140 -8.47 -3.41 14.60
C LEU A 140 -8.90 -3.22 16.06
N PHE A 141 -9.51 -2.09 16.40
CA PHE A 141 -10.02 -1.83 17.75
C PHE A 141 -11.12 -2.82 18.15
N LEU A 142 -12.06 -3.12 17.24
CA LEU A 142 -13.14 -4.08 17.49
C LEU A 142 -12.66 -5.53 17.70
N GLN A 143 -11.46 -5.89 17.24
CA GLN A 143 -10.86 -7.20 17.50
C GLN A 143 -10.17 -7.30 18.86
N LEU A 144 -9.87 -6.16 19.48
CA LEU A 144 -9.18 -6.08 20.77
C LEU A 144 -10.12 -6.10 21.98
N VAL A 145 -11.42 -5.89 21.76
CA VAL A 145 -12.48 -5.83 22.78
C VAL A 145 -13.30 -7.12 22.75
#